data_AF-M7RYG7-F1
#
_entry.id   AF-M7RYG7-F1
#
_cell.length_a   1.000
_cell.length_b   1.000
_cell.length_c   1.000
_cell.angle_alpha   90.00
_cell.angle_beta   90.00
_cell.angle_gamma   90.00
#
_symmetry.space_group_name_H-M   'P 1'
#
loop_
_entity.id
_entity.type
_entity.pdbx_description
1 polymer ?
#
loop_
_entity_poly.entity_id
_entity_poly.type
_entity_poly.pdbx_seq_one_letter_code
_entity_poly.pdbx_strand_id
1 'polypeptide(L)'
;MVTSGPTIKERTSTPKESKEKESKFKLDFDFDDKTTSPFAIMMELYANEKRSKRLGLLIAPMSYEGRGFQFSLIVIHALSFMVELKHHSDHEFNAMIENRNIEEAFFDSFDDMPITDLTLFIRRIEAYAKNLKRPNGKVGVTLEDWARFLPKNQKEAKFIAQFLCDGGINKYDLTCAGLTANLLADNLGGYGLRDEGDENLDKAEAEAENLEN
;
A
#
# COMPACT_ATOMS: atom_id res chain seq x y z
N MET A 1 -8.33 7.68 46.98
CA MET A 1 -6.97 7.68 46.41
C MET A 1 -7.09 7.31 44.94
N VAL A 2 -6.64 8.20 44.05
CA VAL A 2 -6.64 8.01 42.59
C VAL A 2 -5.37 7.23 42.24
N THR A 3 -5.48 6.02 41.71
CA THR A 3 -4.33 5.26 41.23
C THR A 3 -4.17 5.51 39.73
N SER A 4 -3.28 6.43 39.41
CA SER A 4 -2.83 6.77 38.06
C SER A 4 -2.32 5.52 37.34
N GLY A 5 -2.77 5.29 36.11
CA GLY A 5 -2.28 4.19 35.27
C GLY A 5 -0.78 4.33 34.93
N PRO A 6 -0.14 3.21 34.53
CA PRO A 6 1.29 3.18 34.24
C PRO A 6 1.66 4.16 33.11
N THR A 7 2.77 4.87 33.30
CA THR A 7 3.22 5.94 32.39
C THR A 7 3.97 5.34 31.20
N ILE A 8 3.88 5.98 30.04
CA ILE A 8 4.34 5.56 28.70
C ILE A 8 5.78 4.97 28.66
N LYS A 9 6.63 5.27 29.64
CA LYS A 9 8.02 4.77 29.73
C LYS A 9 8.17 3.34 30.28
N GLU A 10 7.13 2.73 30.84
CA GLU A 10 7.20 1.38 31.44
C GLU A 10 6.74 0.25 30.50
N ARG A 11 6.43 0.53 29.23
CA ARG A 11 6.09 -0.49 28.22
C ARG A 11 7.29 -1.15 27.53
N THR A 12 8.50 -0.73 27.84
CA THR A 12 9.73 -1.23 27.20
C THR A 12 10.58 -2.04 28.18
N SER A 13 10.15 -3.26 28.50
CA SER A 13 10.99 -4.29 29.13
C SER A 13 10.53 -5.73 28.88
N THR A 14 10.82 -6.24 27.66
CA THR A 14 11.31 -7.60 27.26
C THR A 14 10.58 -8.90 27.71
N PRO A 15 10.45 -9.95 26.85
CA PRO A 15 11.59 -10.74 26.37
C PRO A 15 11.61 -11.16 24.88
N LYS A 16 12.84 -11.42 24.43
CA LYS A 16 13.37 -11.69 23.09
C LYS A 16 12.87 -12.98 22.39
N GLU A 17 11.72 -13.56 22.75
CA GLU A 17 11.29 -14.89 22.26
C GLU A 17 9.89 -14.93 21.59
N SER A 18 9.20 -13.80 21.43
CA SER A 18 7.87 -13.76 20.80
C SER A 18 7.86 -13.13 19.40
N LYS A 19 8.93 -13.31 18.60
CA LYS A 19 9.05 -12.72 17.25
C LYS A 19 8.39 -13.51 16.12
N GLU A 20 7.68 -14.61 16.40
CA GLU A 20 7.22 -15.52 15.33
C GLU A 20 5.80 -15.30 14.77
N LYS A 21 4.94 -14.44 15.35
CA LYS A 21 3.59 -14.21 14.80
C LYS A 21 3.03 -12.79 15.02
N GLU A 22 3.83 -11.77 14.86
CA GLU A 22 3.27 -10.45 14.57
C GLU A 22 3.19 -10.31 13.04
N SER A 23 1.99 -10.03 12.53
CA SER A 23 1.78 -9.90 11.11
C SER A 23 2.64 -8.78 10.54
N LYS A 24 3.44 -9.11 9.53
CA LYS A 24 4.36 -8.18 8.85
C LYS A 24 3.62 -7.05 8.13
N PHE A 25 2.32 -7.21 7.86
CA PHE A 25 1.48 -6.24 7.15
C PHE A 25 0.11 -6.11 7.82
N LYS A 26 -0.51 -4.92 7.76
CA LYS A 26 -1.76 -4.63 8.50
C LYS A 26 -2.95 -5.55 8.16
N LEU A 27 -3.06 -5.99 6.90
CA LEU A 27 -4.11 -6.91 6.46
C LEU A 27 -3.66 -8.38 6.42
N ASP A 28 -2.52 -8.71 7.02
CA ASP A 28 -2.05 -10.08 7.21
C ASP A 28 -2.02 -10.92 5.93
N PHE A 29 -1.46 -10.34 4.86
CA PHE A 29 -1.13 -11.08 3.64
C PHE A 29 0.33 -11.54 3.68
N ASP A 30 0.63 -12.60 2.94
CA ASP A 30 1.99 -13.14 2.80
C ASP A 30 2.29 -13.52 1.34
N PHE A 31 3.57 -13.72 1.03
CA PHE A 31 4.07 -14.07 -0.30
C PHE A 31 4.23 -15.59 -0.43
N ASP A 32 3.84 -16.16 -1.57
CA ASP A 32 4.06 -17.59 -1.81
C ASP A 32 5.50 -17.83 -2.28
N ASP A 33 6.17 -18.83 -1.70
CA ASP A 33 7.56 -19.22 -2.02
C ASP A 33 7.83 -19.49 -3.51
N LYS A 34 6.78 -19.73 -4.31
CA LYS A 34 6.86 -20.18 -5.71
C LYS A 34 5.96 -19.38 -6.65
N THR A 35 5.50 -18.19 -6.26
CA THR A 35 4.63 -17.42 -7.15
C THR A 35 5.37 -17.02 -8.43
N THR A 36 4.72 -17.19 -9.57
CA THR A 36 5.23 -16.77 -10.88
C THR A 36 4.38 -15.70 -11.54
N SER A 37 3.30 -15.29 -10.85
CA SER A 37 2.41 -14.21 -11.23
C SER A 37 3.19 -12.89 -11.27
N PRO A 38 3.18 -12.14 -12.39
CA PRO A 38 3.84 -10.84 -12.47
C PRO A 38 3.41 -9.88 -11.36
N PHE A 39 2.12 -9.82 -11.05
CA PHE A 39 1.57 -8.98 -9.99
C PHE A 39 2.11 -9.39 -8.63
N ALA A 40 2.09 -10.69 -8.30
CA ALA A 40 2.57 -11.19 -7.02
C ALA A 40 4.10 -11.01 -6.85
N ILE A 41 4.88 -11.18 -7.92
CA ILE A 41 6.33 -10.88 -7.91
C ILE A 41 6.55 -9.39 -7.62
N MET A 42 5.84 -8.51 -8.31
CA MET A 42 5.96 -7.06 -8.09
C MET A 42 5.50 -6.64 -6.70
N MET A 43 4.44 -7.28 -6.19
CA MET A 43 3.91 -7.12 -4.84
C MET A 43 4.97 -7.42 -3.78
N GLU A 44 5.65 -8.56 -3.91
CA GLU A 44 6.72 -8.98 -3.01
C GLU A 44 7.95 -8.05 -3.10
N LEU A 45 8.39 -7.73 -4.31
CA LEU A 45 9.50 -6.82 -4.54
C LEU A 45 9.21 -5.45 -3.91
N TYR A 46 8.05 -4.87 -4.20
CA TYR A 46 7.67 -3.56 -3.68
C TYR A 46 7.57 -3.52 -2.16
N ALA A 47 6.95 -4.53 -1.57
CA ALA A 47 6.76 -4.59 -0.13
C ALA A 47 8.08 -4.78 0.65
N ASN A 48 9.06 -5.47 0.05
CA ASN A 48 10.34 -5.73 0.68
C ASN A 48 11.44 -4.73 0.33
N GLU A 49 11.28 -3.94 -0.74
CA GLU A 49 12.28 -2.96 -1.18
C GLU A 49 12.34 -1.72 -0.28
N LYS A 50 13.55 -1.14 -0.17
CA LYS A 50 13.79 0.14 0.51
C LYS A 50 12.92 1.23 -0.10
N ARG A 51 12.35 2.09 0.76
CA ARG A 51 11.38 3.11 0.36
C ARG A 51 11.90 4.00 -0.77
N SER A 52 13.13 4.49 -0.68
CA SER A 52 13.80 5.28 -1.72
C SER A 52 13.83 4.60 -3.09
N LYS A 53 13.87 3.27 -3.17
CA LYS A 53 13.93 2.52 -4.44
C LYS A 53 12.57 2.12 -5.02
N ARG A 54 11.49 2.24 -4.24
CA ARG A 54 10.15 1.79 -4.64
C ARG A 54 9.61 2.54 -5.86
N LEU A 55 9.92 3.81 -6.01
CA LEU A 55 9.48 4.58 -7.19
C LEU A 55 10.15 4.08 -8.47
N GLY A 56 11.46 3.80 -8.43
CA GLY A 56 12.18 3.20 -9.56
C GLY A 56 11.61 1.83 -9.94
N LEU A 57 11.27 1.00 -8.94
CA LEU A 57 10.64 -0.30 -9.16
C LEU A 57 9.28 -0.16 -9.88
N LEU A 58 8.46 0.84 -9.54
CA LEU A 58 7.18 1.06 -10.19
C LEU A 58 7.31 1.52 -11.65
N ILE A 59 8.37 2.23 -12.02
CA ILE A 59 8.57 2.74 -13.38
C ILE A 59 9.13 1.64 -14.32
N ALA A 60 9.87 0.67 -13.79
CA ALA A 60 10.55 -0.34 -14.61
C ALA A 60 9.59 -1.20 -15.48
N PRO A 61 8.49 -1.76 -14.96
CA PRO A 61 7.51 -2.50 -15.78
C PRO A 61 6.85 -1.68 -16.87
N MET A 62 6.81 -0.35 -16.74
CA MET A 62 6.24 0.53 -17.77
C MET A 62 7.20 0.76 -18.94
N SER A 63 8.47 0.38 -18.80
CA SER A 63 9.52 0.67 -19.79
C SER A 63 10.09 -0.58 -20.47
N TYR A 64 10.08 -1.76 -19.83
CA TYR A 64 10.73 -2.97 -20.31
C TYR A 64 9.81 -4.19 -20.28
N GLU A 65 9.43 -4.69 -21.46
CA GLU A 65 8.61 -5.91 -21.70
C GLU A 65 7.18 -5.92 -21.11
N GLY A 66 6.78 -4.88 -20.36
CA GLY A 66 5.40 -4.65 -19.96
C GLY A 66 4.83 -5.62 -18.91
N ARG A 67 5.54 -6.69 -18.52
CA ARG A 67 5.02 -7.64 -17.52
C ARG A 67 4.94 -6.97 -16.14
N GLY A 68 3.76 -7.03 -15.52
CA GLY A 68 3.50 -6.40 -14.21
C GLY A 68 3.13 -4.91 -14.29
N PHE A 69 2.89 -4.37 -15.48
CA PHE A 69 2.48 -2.96 -15.63
C PHE A 69 1.16 -2.64 -14.91
N GLN A 70 0.26 -3.62 -14.75
CA GLN A 70 -0.98 -3.46 -14.00
C GLN A 70 -0.70 -3.12 -12.53
N PHE A 71 0.27 -3.81 -11.92
CA PHE A 71 0.73 -3.50 -10.57
C PHE A 71 1.20 -2.04 -10.48
N SER A 72 2.12 -1.65 -11.36
CA SER A 72 2.68 -0.31 -11.39
C SER A 72 1.59 0.76 -11.53
N LEU A 73 0.68 0.59 -12.50
CA LEU A 73 -0.36 1.58 -12.76
C LEU A 73 -1.35 1.69 -11.60
N ILE A 74 -1.76 0.58 -10.98
CA ILE A 74 -2.66 0.62 -9.83
C ILE A 74 -1.98 1.34 -8.65
N VAL A 75 -0.76 0.95 -8.32
CA VAL A 75 -0.04 1.50 -7.15
C VAL A 75 0.30 2.98 -7.35
N ILE A 76 0.79 3.38 -8.52
CA ILE A 76 1.07 4.80 -8.83
C ILE A 76 -0.20 5.66 -8.68
N HIS A 77 -1.34 5.19 -9.18
CA HIS A 77 -2.60 5.94 -9.04
C HIS A 77 -3.10 5.98 -7.60
N ALA A 78 -2.97 4.89 -6.84
CA ALA A 78 -3.31 4.90 -5.42
C ALA A 78 -2.43 5.91 -4.64
N LEU A 79 -1.11 5.92 -4.89
CA LEU A 79 -0.17 6.88 -4.28
C LEU A 79 -0.48 8.34 -4.64
N SER A 80 -0.97 8.59 -5.86
CA SER A 80 -1.35 9.92 -6.33
C SER A 80 -2.55 10.51 -5.57
N PHE A 81 -3.34 9.68 -4.89
CA PHE A 81 -4.53 10.07 -4.13
C PHE A 81 -4.43 9.72 -2.63
N MET A 82 -3.24 9.42 -2.13
CA MET A 82 -3.08 8.83 -0.79
C MET A 82 -3.69 9.65 0.35
N VAL A 83 -3.71 10.99 0.23
CA VAL A 83 -4.23 11.90 1.26
C VAL A 83 -5.75 11.80 1.35
N GLU A 84 -6.38 11.41 0.24
CA GLU A 84 -7.81 11.34 0.03
C GLU A 84 -8.41 9.93 0.16
N LEU A 85 -7.62 8.85 0.22
CA LEU A 85 -8.12 7.46 0.21
C LEU A 85 -8.76 6.97 1.53
N LYS A 86 -8.59 7.71 2.62
CA LYS A 86 -8.96 7.37 4.01
C LYS A 86 -10.46 7.36 4.35
N HIS A 87 -11.31 6.73 3.53
CA HIS A 87 -12.76 6.65 3.76
C HIS A 87 -13.22 5.43 4.55
N HIS A 88 -12.43 4.35 4.58
CA HIS A 88 -12.67 3.16 5.39
C HIS A 88 -11.35 2.67 6.01
N SER A 89 -11.47 2.03 7.17
CA SER A 89 -10.36 1.43 7.92
C SER A 89 -9.89 0.10 7.32
N ASP A 90 -8.69 -0.31 7.72
CA ASP A 90 -8.13 -1.63 7.46
C ASP A 90 -9.04 -2.76 7.97
N HIS A 91 -9.59 -2.63 9.18
CA HIS A 91 -10.54 -3.59 9.73
C HIS A 91 -11.81 -3.72 8.86
N GLU A 92 -12.37 -2.61 8.39
CA GLU A 92 -13.56 -2.62 7.52
C GLU A 92 -13.29 -3.28 6.16
N PHE A 93 -12.15 -2.96 5.54
CA PHE A 93 -11.73 -3.62 4.31
C PHE A 93 -11.47 -5.10 4.52
N ASN A 94 -10.80 -5.49 5.61
CA ASN A 94 -10.54 -6.89 5.91
C ASN A 94 -11.85 -7.66 6.09
N ALA A 95 -12.77 -7.13 6.90
CA ALA A 95 -14.07 -7.73 7.13
C ALA A 95 -14.86 -7.87 5.83
N MET A 96 -14.82 -6.88 4.93
CA MET A 96 -15.45 -6.98 3.62
C MET A 96 -14.78 -8.04 2.75
N ILE A 97 -13.45 -8.11 2.69
CA ILE A 97 -12.72 -9.07 1.86
C ILE A 97 -12.94 -10.51 2.32
N GLU A 98 -13.02 -10.76 3.62
CA GLU A 98 -13.28 -12.10 4.18
C GLU A 98 -14.73 -12.58 3.96
N ASN A 99 -15.69 -11.65 3.89
CA ASN A 99 -17.12 -11.99 3.84
C ASN A 99 -17.80 -11.75 2.49
N ARG A 100 -17.10 -11.19 1.49
CA ARG A 100 -17.68 -10.91 0.17
C ARG A 100 -17.99 -12.19 -0.62
N ASN A 101 -18.97 -12.09 -1.52
CA ASN A 101 -19.23 -13.13 -2.50
C ASN A 101 -18.17 -13.06 -3.64
N ILE A 102 -17.23 -14.00 -3.64
CA ILE A 102 -16.13 -14.05 -4.62
C ILE A 102 -16.64 -14.27 -6.06
N GLU A 103 -17.81 -14.88 -6.23
CA GLU A 103 -18.42 -15.09 -7.56
C GLU A 103 -18.94 -13.78 -8.19
N GLU A 104 -19.13 -12.73 -7.40
CA GLU A 104 -19.53 -11.41 -7.89
C GLU A 104 -18.34 -10.49 -8.23
N ALA A 105 -17.10 -10.93 -7.96
CA ALA A 105 -15.91 -10.17 -8.31
C ALA A 105 -15.72 -10.13 -9.83
N PHE A 106 -15.40 -8.95 -10.37
CA PHE A 106 -15.25 -8.76 -11.81
C PHE A 106 -13.97 -9.39 -12.39
N PHE A 107 -12.96 -9.64 -11.55
CA PHE A 107 -11.65 -10.08 -11.96
C PHE A 107 -11.21 -11.27 -11.13
N ASP A 108 -10.54 -12.25 -11.74
CA ASP A 108 -9.91 -13.35 -11.00
C ASP A 108 -8.60 -12.88 -10.34
N SER A 109 -7.79 -12.10 -11.08
CA SER A 109 -6.52 -11.49 -10.68
C SER A 109 -6.31 -10.17 -11.44
N PHE A 110 -5.44 -9.31 -10.93
CA PHE A 110 -4.97 -8.11 -11.62
C PHE A 110 -4.00 -8.39 -12.78
N ASP A 111 -3.38 -9.57 -12.85
CA ASP A 111 -2.39 -9.91 -13.89
C ASP A 111 -2.94 -9.88 -15.31
N ASP A 112 -4.18 -10.31 -15.48
CA ASP A 112 -4.81 -10.46 -16.80
C ASP A 112 -5.80 -9.34 -17.11
N MET A 113 -5.78 -8.25 -16.34
CA MET A 113 -6.67 -7.13 -16.62
C MET A 113 -6.32 -6.48 -17.97
N PRO A 114 -7.25 -6.43 -18.94
CA PRO A 114 -7.06 -5.65 -20.14
C PRO A 114 -6.99 -4.17 -19.79
N ILE A 115 -6.34 -3.37 -20.65
CA ILE A 115 -6.13 -1.94 -20.42
C ILE A 115 -7.44 -1.20 -20.11
N THR A 116 -8.55 -1.59 -20.74
CA THR A 116 -9.88 -1.04 -20.46
C THR A 116 -10.30 -1.24 -19.01
N ASP A 117 -10.16 -2.46 -18.49
CA ASP A 117 -10.56 -2.81 -17.12
C ASP A 117 -9.62 -2.19 -16.09
N LEU A 118 -8.32 -2.18 -16.38
CA LEU A 118 -7.33 -1.47 -15.57
C LEU A 118 -7.66 0.03 -15.48
N THR A 119 -8.00 0.65 -16.60
CA THR A 119 -8.41 2.07 -16.64
C THR A 119 -9.68 2.30 -15.82
N LEU A 120 -10.65 1.38 -15.89
CA LEU A 120 -11.87 1.44 -15.09
C LEU A 120 -11.56 1.32 -13.60
N PHE A 121 -10.69 0.40 -13.21
CA PHE A 121 -10.27 0.20 -11.82
C PHE A 121 -9.56 1.44 -11.26
N ILE A 122 -8.63 2.02 -12.01
CA ILE A 122 -7.95 3.28 -11.66
C ILE A 122 -8.95 4.43 -11.45
N ARG A 123 -9.96 4.54 -12.32
CA ARG A 123 -11.04 5.53 -12.14
C ARG A 123 -11.89 5.25 -10.90
N ARG A 124 -11.98 4.01 -10.42
CA ARG A 124 -12.63 3.70 -9.12
C ARG A 124 -11.80 4.16 -7.95
N ILE A 125 -10.47 4.02 -8.01
CA ILE A 125 -9.57 4.61 -7.00
C ILE A 125 -9.77 6.12 -6.93
N GLU A 126 -9.78 6.81 -8.08
CA GLU A 126 -10.03 8.27 -8.12
C GLU A 126 -11.42 8.63 -7.57
N ALA A 127 -12.46 7.92 -8.01
CA ALA A 127 -13.82 8.18 -7.56
C ALA A 127 -14.01 7.93 -6.06
N TYR A 128 -13.32 6.93 -5.52
CA TYR A 128 -13.26 6.64 -4.10
C TYR A 128 -12.55 7.76 -3.36
N ALA A 129 -11.32 8.11 -3.76
CA ALA A 129 -10.52 9.17 -3.15
C ALA A 129 -11.26 10.51 -3.11
N LYS A 130 -11.76 10.98 -4.25
CA LYS A 130 -12.44 12.28 -4.38
C LYS A 130 -13.91 12.25 -3.94
N ASN A 131 -14.41 11.10 -3.47
CA ASN A 131 -15.79 10.89 -3.08
C ASN A 131 -16.79 11.39 -4.15
N LEU A 132 -16.54 11.04 -5.42
CA LEU A 132 -17.26 11.62 -6.56
C LEU A 132 -18.73 11.17 -6.60
N LYS A 133 -19.62 12.08 -7.01
CA LYS A 133 -21.01 11.73 -7.29
C LYS A 133 -21.10 10.93 -8.60
N ARG A 134 -21.65 9.73 -8.53
CA ARG A 134 -21.82 8.79 -9.65
C ARG A 134 -23.13 9.10 -10.41
N PRO A 135 -23.26 8.67 -11.68
CA PRO A 135 -24.47 8.90 -12.50
C PRO A 135 -25.76 8.36 -11.90
N ASN A 136 -25.68 7.31 -11.06
CA ASN A 136 -26.82 6.73 -10.36
C ASN A 136 -27.19 7.46 -9.04
N GLY A 137 -26.57 8.63 -8.78
CA GLY A 137 -26.84 9.43 -7.58
C GLY A 137 -26.08 8.98 -6.33
N LYS A 138 -25.44 7.81 -6.33
CA LYS A 138 -24.55 7.38 -5.24
C LYS A 138 -23.31 8.27 -5.17
N VAL A 139 -22.76 8.47 -3.98
CA VAL A 139 -21.55 9.27 -3.75
C VAL A 139 -20.41 8.33 -3.36
N GLY A 140 -19.25 8.50 -3.99
CA GLY A 140 -18.07 7.69 -3.73
C GLY A 140 -18.19 6.24 -4.20
N VAL A 141 -17.30 5.42 -3.67
CA VAL A 141 -17.25 3.96 -3.87
C VAL A 141 -17.42 3.31 -2.49
N THR A 142 -18.46 2.51 -2.31
CA THR A 142 -18.75 1.85 -1.03
C THR A 142 -17.94 0.56 -0.86
N LEU A 143 -17.93 -0.01 0.34
CA LEU A 143 -17.36 -1.36 0.55
C LEU A 143 -18.08 -2.43 -0.28
N GLU A 144 -19.38 -2.29 -0.53
CA GLU A 144 -20.15 -3.18 -1.42
C GLU A 144 -19.67 -3.07 -2.87
N ASP A 145 -19.35 -1.85 -3.33
CA ASP A 145 -18.74 -1.66 -4.64
C ASP A 145 -17.33 -2.29 -4.70
N TRP A 146 -16.51 -2.07 -3.66
CA TRP A 146 -15.16 -2.64 -3.56
C TRP A 146 -15.15 -4.18 -3.51
N ALA A 147 -16.19 -4.79 -2.92
CA ALA A 147 -16.36 -6.24 -2.91
C ALA A 147 -16.40 -6.84 -4.33
N ARG A 148 -16.88 -6.08 -5.32
CA ARG A 148 -16.92 -6.49 -6.73
C ARG A 148 -15.70 -6.01 -7.54
N PHE A 149 -15.15 -4.84 -7.19
CA PHE A 149 -14.01 -4.27 -7.89
C PHE A 149 -12.68 -4.93 -7.56
N LEU A 150 -12.48 -5.44 -6.34
CA LEU A 150 -11.29 -6.18 -5.97
C LEU A 150 -11.32 -7.61 -6.57
N PRO A 151 -10.16 -8.17 -6.95
CA PRO A 151 -10.09 -9.46 -7.63
C PRO A 151 -10.41 -10.61 -6.67
N LYS A 152 -10.78 -11.77 -7.23
CA LYS A 152 -10.98 -13.01 -6.46
C LYS A 152 -9.74 -13.41 -5.68
N ASN A 153 -8.55 -13.19 -6.24
CA ASN A 153 -7.29 -13.39 -5.53
C ASN A 153 -7.25 -12.53 -4.25
N GLN A 154 -7.43 -13.19 -3.11
CA GLN A 154 -7.58 -12.53 -1.82
C GLN A 154 -6.31 -11.79 -1.38
N LYS A 155 -5.13 -12.31 -1.75
CA LYS A 155 -3.83 -11.68 -1.40
C LYS A 155 -3.65 -10.36 -2.15
N GLU A 156 -3.94 -10.36 -3.44
CA GLU A 156 -3.93 -9.14 -4.26
C GLU A 156 -4.95 -8.11 -3.76
N ALA A 157 -6.16 -8.58 -3.41
CA ALA A 157 -7.20 -7.73 -2.86
C ALA A 157 -6.78 -7.08 -1.53
N LYS A 158 -6.21 -7.85 -0.60
CA LYS A 158 -5.69 -7.35 0.68
C LYS A 158 -4.53 -6.38 0.47
N PHE A 159 -3.64 -6.67 -0.48
CA PHE A 159 -2.53 -5.79 -0.79
C PHE A 159 -3.00 -4.41 -1.27
N ILE A 160 -3.90 -4.36 -2.26
CA ILE A 160 -4.43 -3.09 -2.76
C ILE A 160 -5.32 -2.40 -1.71
N ALA A 161 -6.09 -3.15 -0.93
CA ALA A 161 -6.87 -2.57 0.16
C ALA A 161 -6.00 -1.81 1.18
N GLN A 162 -4.77 -2.26 1.49
CA GLN A 162 -3.87 -1.48 2.36
C GLN A 162 -3.57 -0.08 1.81
N PHE A 163 -3.35 0.04 0.50
CA PHE A 163 -3.21 1.35 -0.13
C PHE A 163 -4.50 2.17 -0.05
N LEU A 164 -5.66 1.54 -0.19
CA LEU A 164 -6.95 2.22 -0.10
C LEU A 164 -7.31 2.65 1.34
N CYS A 165 -6.78 1.99 2.37
CA CYS A 165 -7.02 2.35 3.77
C CYS A 165 -6.10 3.49 4.19
N ASP A 166 -4.80 3.27 4.02
CA ASP A 166 -3.78 4.09 4.64
C ASP A 166 -2.96 4.88 3.61
N GLY A 167 -3.08 4.62 2.31
CA GLY A 167 -2.25 5.28 1.29
C GLY A 167 -0.85 4.67 1.13
N GLY A 168 -0.60 3.47 1.66
CA GLY A 168 0.72 2.85 1.58
C GLY A 168 0.82 1.46 2.22
N ILE A 169 1.98 0.83 2.04
CA ILE A 169 2.32 -0.45 2.67
C ILE A 169 3.44 -0.25 3.68
N ASN A 170 3.11 -0.57 4.93
CA ASN A 170 3.97 -0.41 6.09
C ASN A 170 4.48 -1.77 6.57
N LYS A 171 5.81 -1.97 6.55
CA LYS A 171 6.48 -3.15 7.11
C LYS A 171 7.05 -2.87 8.52
N TYR A 172 7.09 -1.60 8.98
CA TYR A 172 7.87 -1.15 10.13
C TYR A 172 7.35 0.14 10.82
N ASP A 173 6.06 0.26 11.14
CA ASP A 173 5.48 1.41 11.88
C ASP A 173 5.69 2.84 11.28
N LEU A 174 6.16 2.95 10.04
CA LEU A 174 6.17 4.22 9.32
C LEU A 174 4.75 4.56 8.87
N THR A 175 4.10 5.44 9.61
CA THR A 175 2.78 5.98 9.25
C THR A 175 2.76 6.49 7.81
N CYS A 176 1.64 6.30 7.11
CA CYS A 176 1.51 6.66 5.70
C CYS A 176 1.60 8.15 5.38
N ALA A 177 1.73 9.04 6.37
CA ALA A 177 1.93 10.46 6.11
C ALA A 177 3.19 10.76 5.25
N GLY A 178 4.12 9.80 5.11
CA GLY A 178 5.37 9.98 4.36
C GLY A 178 5.44 9.37 2.96
N LEU A 179 4.48 8.58 2.47
CA LEU A 179 4.77 7.73 1.30
C LEU A 179 4.80 8.44 -0.07
N THR A 180 4.18 9.59 -0.28
CA THR A 180 4.35 10.35 -1.56
C THR A 180 5.33 11.50 -1.40
N ALA A 181 5.11 12.39 -0.42
CA ALA A 181 6.00 13.53 -0.19
C ALA A 181 7.43 13.09 0.14
N ASN A 182 7.59 12.16 1.08
CA ASN A 182 8.93 11.71 1.41
C ASN A 182 9.46 10.75 0.31
N LEU A 183 8.63 10.02 -0.45
CA LEU A 183 9.18 9.11 -1.49
C LEU A 183 9.80 9.91 -2.62
N LEU A 184 9.17 11.04 -2.97
CA LEU A 184 9.77 12.02 -3.85
C LEU A 184 10.99 12.67 -3.19
N ALA A 185 10.91 13.08 -1.91
CA ALA A 185 12.03 13.65 -1.15
C ALA A 185 13.28 12.75 -1.16
N ASP A 186 13.09 11.46 -0.90
CA ASP A 186 14.16 10.45 -0.88
C ASP A 186 14.79 10.21 -2.26
N ASN A 187 14.14 10.66 -3.34
CA ASN A 187 14.56 10.47 -4.72
C ASN A 187 15.00 11.77 -5.44
N LEU A 188 14.73 12.94 -4.86
CA LEU A 188 15.04 14.24 -5.46
C LEU A 188 16.52 14.34 -5.86
N GLY A 189 17.44 13.82 -5.02
CA GLY A 189 18.87 13.83 -5.30
C GLY A 189 19.32 12.87 -6.41
N GLY A 190 18.72 11.67 -6.45
CA GLY A 190 19.05 10.65 -7.45
C GLY A 190 18.58 10.99 -8.87
N TYR A 191 17.53 11.82 -8.98
CA TYR A 191 17.01 12.31 -10.26
C TYR A 191 17.54 13.68 -10.67
N GLY A 192 18.47 14.27 -9.91
CA GLY A 192 19.01 15.61 -10.19
C GLY A 192 17.99 16.73 -10.01
N LEU A 193 16.96 16.50 -9.19
CA LEU A 193 15.89 17.44 -8.89
C LEU A 193 16.09 18.18 -7.55
N ARG A 194 17.09 17.79 -6.74
CA ARG A 194 17.43 18.45 -5.48
C ARG A 194 17.87 19.90 -5.72
N ASP A 195 17.34 20.82 -4.92
CA ASP A 195 17.90 22.17 -4.80
C ASP A 195 19.15 22.15 -3.89
N GLU A 196 20.06 23.10 -4.08
CA GLU A 196 21.25 23.28 -3.24
C GLU A 196 20.83 23.64 -1.78
N GLY A 197 20.60 22.62 -0.95
CA GLY A 197 20.15 22.78 0.45
C GLY A 197 19.51 21.53 1.09
N ASP A 198 19.18 20.51 0.30
CA ASP A 198 18.45 19.31 0.74
C ASP A 198 19.34 18.20 1.36
N GLU A 199 20.58 18.50 1.75
CA GLU A 199 21.61 17.53 2.22
C GLU A 199 21.25 16.78 3.53
N ASN A 200 20.18 17.16 4.23
CA ASN A 200 19.85 16.65 5.57
C ASN A 200 18.97 15.38 5.61
N LEU A 201 18.41 14.93 4.48
CA LEU A 201 17.53 13.75 4.45
C LEU A 201 18.28 12.42 4.61
N ASP A 202 19.48 12.30 4.03
CA ASP A 202 20.30 11.08 4.08
C ASP A 202 20.78 10.76 5.52
N LYS A 203 20.84 11.79 6.38
CA LYS A 203 21.30 11.67 7.76
C LYS A 203 20.26 11.07 8.70
N ALA A 204 18.96 11.29 8.43
CA ALA A 204 17.87 10.77 9.23
C ALA A 204 17.69 9.25 9.06
N GLU A 205 17.94 8.70 7.87
CA GLU A 205 17.95 7.24 7.63
C GLU A 205 19.18 6.57 8.25
N ALA A 206 20.36 7.21 8.18
CA ALA A 206 21.59 6.68 8.78
C ALA A 206 21.53 6.65 10.32
N GLU A 207 20.83 7.60 10.96
CA GLU A 207 20.61 7.61 12.40
C GLU A 207 19.60 6.53 12.85
N ALA A 208 18.64 6.15 11.98
CA ALA A 208 17.74 5.02 12.22
C ALA A 208 18.45 3.66 12.08
N GLU A 209 19.33 3.48 11.09
CA GLU A 209 20.16 2.26 10.94
C GLU A 209 21.16 2.09 12.10
N ASN A 210 21.67 3.17 12.70
CA ASN A 210 22.60 3.08 13.84
C ASN A 210 21.95 2.74 15.18
N LEU A 211 20.62 2.82 15.29
CA LEU A 211 19.87 2.36 16.48
C LEU A 211 19.54 0.87 16.44
N GLU A 212 19.83 0.19 15.32
CA GLU A 212 19.59 -1.25 15.12
C GLU A 212 20.85 -2.13 15.29
N ASN A 213 22.00 -1.55 15.69
CA ASN A 213 23.22 -2.29 16.07
C ASN A 213 23.39 -2.43 17.59
#